data_AF-A0A804MSW4-F1
#
_entry.id   AF-A0A804MSW4-F1
#
_cell.length_a   1.000
_cell.length_b   1.000
_cell.length_c   1.000
_cell.angle_alpha   90.00
_cell.angle_beta   90.00
_cell.angle_gamma   90.00
#
_symmetry.space_group_name_H-M   'P 1'
#
loop_
_entity.id
_entity.type
_entity.pdbx_description
1 polymer ?
#
loop_
_entity_poly.entity_id
_entity_poly.type
_entity_poly.pdbx_seq_one_letter_code
_entity_poly.pdbx_strand_id
1 'polypeptide(L)' 'MLKPVPDCGYCTAKKFEYEPPGFCCRGGKVELAPLDTPPQLRRLWDSADSDAKHFRDNIRFFNGHFSFTSL' A
#
# COMPACT_ATOMS: atom_id res chain seq x y z
N MET A 1 7.22 12.46 16.38
CA MET A 1 7.60 11.64 15.20
C MET A 1 8.27 10.37 15.70
N LEU A 2 8.06 9.25 15.01
CA LEU A 2 8.75 7.99 15.32
C LEU A 2 10.23 8.08 14.95
N LYS A 3 11.09 7.35 15.65
CA LYS A 3 12.50 7.27 15.26
C LYS A 3 12.64 6.58 13.90
N PRO A 4 13.56 7.04 13.02
CA PRO A 4 13.85 6.35 11.77
C PRO A 4 14.38 4.94 12.05
N VAL A 5 13.79 3.95 11.36
CA VAL A 5 14.30 2.57 11.33
C VAL A 5 14.77 2.28 9.91
N PRO A 6 15.92 1.58 9.75
CA PRO A 6 16.35 1.09 8.46
C PRO A 6 15.27 0.20 7.82
N ASP A 7 15.13 0.32 6.52
CA ASP A 7 14.22 -0.52 5.74
C ASP A 7 14.64 -1.99 5.82
N CYS A 8 13.73 -2.91 5.55
CA CYS A 8 14.00 -4.33 5.67
C CYS A 8 15.08 -4.77 4.67
N GLY A 9 16.18 -5.35 5.14
CA GLY A 9 17.27 -5.81 4.27
C GLY A 9 16.91 -6.96 3.32
N TYR A 10 15.77 -7.64 3.52
CA TYR A 10 15.31 -8.73 2.66
C TYR A 10 14.37 -8.26 1.56
N CYS A 11 13.34 -7.47 1.92
CA CYS A 11 12.28 -7.08 0.99
C CYS A 11 12.18 -5.57 0.74
N THR A 12 13.08 -4.77 1.31
CA THR A 12 13.12 -3.29 1.21
C THR A 12 11.89 -2.55 1.77
N ALA A 13 10.97 -3.26 2.44
CA ALA A 13 9.80 -2.65 3.05
C ALA A 13 10.18 -1.63 4.13
N LYS A 14 9.46 -0.49 4.17
CA LYS A 14 9.62 0.54 5.18
C LYS A 14 9.28 0.00 6.56
N LYS A 15 10.15 0.24 7.54
CA LYS A 15 9.94 -0.19 8.93
C LYS A 15 9.64 0.97 9.87
N PHE A 16 8.93 0.66 10.96
CA PHE A 16 8.56 1.63 12.00
C PHE A 16 9.14 1.24 13.38
N GLU A 17 9.34 2.21 14.27
CA GLU A 17 10.03 2.04 15.57
C GLU A 17 9.51 0.88 16.43
N TYR A 18 8.21 0.59 16.38
CA TYR A 18 7.57 -0.45 17.19
C TYR A 18 7.00 -1.60 16.36
N GLU A 19 7.46 -1.74 15.11
CA GLU A 19 7.03 -2.84 14.25
C GLU A 19 7.64 -4.17 14.73
N PRO A 20 6.82 -5.24 14.88
CA PRO A 20 7.34 -6.55 15.26
C PRO A 20 8.39 -7.09 14.28
N PRO A 21 9.40 -7.84 14.77
CA PRO A 21 10.39 -8.46 13.91
C PRO A 21 9.75 -9.35 12.84
N GLY A 22 10.19 -9.19 11.59
CA GLY A 22 9.72 -10.01 10.47
C GLY A 22 8.29 -9.74 10.02
N PHE A 23 7.64 -8.66 10.47
CA PHE A 23 6.27 -8.35 10.07
C PHE A 23 6.09 -8.24 8.54
N CYS A 24 7.05 -7.66 7.83
CA CYS A 24 6.97 -7.48 6.38
C CYS A 24 7.22 -8.75 5.53
N CYS A 25 8.13 -9.65 5.91
CA CYS A 25 8.54 -10.78 5.06
C CYS A 25 8.92 -12.06 5.84
N ARG A 26 8.52 -12.13 7.11
CA ARG A 26 8.90 -13.19 8.06
C ARG A 26 10.41 -13.44 8.14
N GLY A 27 11.20 -12.37 8.03
CA GLY A 27 12.67 -12.45 8.03
C GLY A 27 13.23 -13.10 6.76
N GLY A 28 12.66 -12.78 5.60
CA GLY A 28 13.09 -13.31 4.30
C GLY A 28 12.52 -14.67 3.94
N LYS A 29 11.66 -15.26 4.78
CA LYS A 29 11.01 -16.56 4.52
C LYS A 29 9.83 -16.46 3.55
N VAL A 30 9.30 -15.26 3.36
CA VAL A 30 8.21 -14.98 2.41
C VAL A 30 8.74 -14.03 1.35
N GLU A 31 8.71 -14.47 0.11
CA GLU A 31 8.93 -13.62 -1.05
C GLU A 31 7.65 -12.83 -1.33
N LEU A 32 7.74 -11.51 -1.29
CA LEU A 32 6.60 -10.65 -1.59
C LEU A 32 6.43 -10.55 -3.10
N ALA A 33 5.18 -10.63 -3.56
CA ALA A 33 4.87 -10.37 -4.96
C ALA A 33 5.30 -8.95 -5.35
N PRO A 34 5.78 -8.73 -6.58
CA PRO A 34 6.09 -7.40 -7.08
C PRO A 34 4.88 -6.47 -6.91
N LEU A 35 5.10 -5.27 -6.38
CA LEU A 35 4.07 -4.22 -6.39
C LEU A 35 3.95 -3.66 -7.81
N ASP A 36 3.15 -4.32 -8.65
CA ASP A 36 2.72 -3.73 -9.92
C ASP A 36 1.37 -3.05 -9.73
N THR A 37 1.41 -1.78 -9.35
CA THR A 37 0.18 -0.97 -9.23
C THR A 37 -0.15 -0.38 -10.60
N PRO A 38 -1.32 -0.69 -11.18
CA PRO A 38 -1.74 -0.12 -12.45
C PRO A 38 -1.63 1.42 -12.44
N PRO A 39 -1.06 2.05 -13.49
CA PRO A 39 -0.86 3.50 -13.53
C PRO A 39 -2.13 4.32 -13.31
N GLN A 40 -3.29 3.78 -13.70
CA GLN A 40 -4.59 4.43 -13.50
C GLN A 40 -4.95 4.49 -12.01
N LEU A 41 -4.72 3.42 -11.26
CA LEU A 41 -4.93 3.42 -9.82
C LEU A 41 -3.95 4.37 -9.12
N ARG A 42 -2.69 4.39 -9.58
CA ARG A 42 -1.70 5.34 -9.08
C ARG A 42 -2.11 6.79 -9.32
N ARG A 43 -2.65 7.10 -10.51
CA ARG A 43 -3.19 8.44 -10.84
C ARG A 43 -4.32 8.84 -9.92
N LEU A 44 -5.29 7.95 -9.68
CA LEU A 44 -6.43 8.22 -8.81
C LEU A 44 -6.01 8.52 -7.37
N TRP A 45 -4.87 7.98 -6.93
CA TRP A 45 -4.32 8.22 -5.61
C TRP A 45 -3.50 9.52 -5.51
N ASP A 46 -2.58 9.75 -6.44
CA ASP A 46 -1.57 10.83 -6.33
C ASP A 46 -1.98 12.14 -7.03
N SER A 47 -2.90 12.09 -8.00
CA SER A 47 -3.24 13.28 -8.80
C SER A 47 -4.14 14.28 -8.04
N ALA A 48 -4.04 15.54 -8.47
CA ALA A 48 -4.88 16.64 -7.99
C ALA A 48 -6.10 16.93 -8.89
N ASP A 49 -6.29 16.14 -9.94
CA ASP A 49 -7.42 16.27 -10.86
C ASP A 49 -8.77 15.98 -10.18
N SER A 50 -9.87 16.37 -10.85
CA SER A 50 -11.23 16.24 -10.33
C SER A 50 -11.60 14.79 -10.05
N ASP A 51 -11.17 13.87 -10.91
CA ASP A 51 -11.51 12.46 -10.79
C ASP A 51 -10.79 11.83 -9.59
N ALA A 52 -9.51 12.13 -9.40
CA ALA A 52 -8.71 11.67 -8.27
C ALA A 52 -9.25 12.23 -6.94
N LYS A 53 -9.67 13.50 -6.91
CA LYS A 53 -10.33 14.09 -5.73
C LYS A 53 -11.65 13.39 -5.43
N HIS A 54 -12.53 13.28 -6.44
CA HIS A 54 -13.82 12.61 -6.28
C HIS A 54 -13.67 11.15 -5.83
N PHE A 55 -12.70 10.43 -6.40
CA PHE A 55 -12.37 9.07 -6.00
C PHE A 55 -11.94 8.98 -4.54
N ARG A 56 -11.01 9.83 -4.09
CA ARG A 56 -10.52 9.84 -2.70
C ARG A 56 -11.62 10.22 -1.70
N ASP A 57 -12.46 11.20 -2.04
CA ASP A 57 -13.58 11.64 -1.19
C ASP A 57 -14.66 10.54 -1.05
N ASN A 58 -14.80 9.66 -2.06
CA ASN A 58 -15.84 8.62 -2.12
C ASN A 58 -15.26 7.19 -2.10
N ILE A 59 -14.01 6.99 -1.68
CA ILE A 59 -13.29 5.71 -1.82
C ILE A 59 -14.02 4.54 -1.14
N ARG A 60 -14.72 4.80 -0.03
CA ARG A 60 -15.52 3.77 0.67
C ARG A 60 -16.69 3.27 -0.18
N PHE A 61 -17.34 4.17 -0.92
CA PHE A 61 -18.44 3.81 -1.82
C PHE A 61 -17.93 2.93 -2.97
N PHE A 62 -16.84 3.35 -3.63
CA PHE A 62 -16.23 2.57 -4.70
C PHE A 62 -15.77 1.18 -4.22
N ASN A 63 -14.97 1.12 -3.16
CA ASN A 63 -14.49 -0.16 -2.62
C ASN A 63 -15.64 -1.06 -2.12
N GLY A 64 -16.70 -0.46 -1.56
CA GLY A 64 -17.92 -1.17 -1.16
C GLY A 64 -18.58 -1.89 -2.33
N HIS A 65 -18.65 -1.23 -3.49
CA HIS A 65 -19.24 -1.82 -4.70
C HIS A 65 -18.43 -3.01 -5.22
N PHE A 66 -17.11 -2.96 -5.09
CA PHE A 66 -16.20 -4.06 -5.47
C PHE A 66 -15.98 -5.10 -4.37
N SER A 67 -16.60 -4.95 -3.20
CA SER A 67 -16.37 -5.87 -2.06
C SER A 67 -16.81 -7.31 -2.33
N PHE A 68 -17.63 -7.53 -3.36
CA PHE A 68 -18.11 -8.85 -3.78
C PHE A 68 -17.66 -9.24 -5.19
N THR A 69 -16.79 -8.46 -5.83
CA THR A 69 -16.20 -8.83 -7.11
C THR A 69 -14.88 -9.55 -6.85
N SER A 70 -14.78 -10.82 -7.22
CA SER A 70 -13.47 -11.48 -7.32
C SER A 70 -12.69 -10.89 -8.49
N LEU A 71 -11.37 -10.73 -8.31
CA LEU A 71 -10.41 -10.48 -9.39
C LEU A 71 -10.28 -11.70 -10.30
#